data_AF-A0A933T603-F1
#
_entry.id   AF-A0A933T603-F1
#
_cell.length_a   1.000
_cell.length_b   1.000
_cell.length_c   1.000
_cell.angle_alpha   90.00
_cell.angle_beta   90.00
_cell.angle_gamma   90.00
#
_symmetry.space_group_name_H-M   'P 1'
#
loop_
_entity.id
_entity.type
_entity.pdbx_description
1 polymer ?
#
loop_
_entity_poly.entity_id
_entity_poly.type
_entity_poly.pdbx_seq_one_letter_code
_entity_poly.pdbx_strand_id
1 'polypeptide(L)' 'PRDKDPRACYVFIADEKIEFVRVKYDIEKTQKKMHYAGLPLRLIERLERGV' A
#
# COMPACT_ATOMS: atom_id res chain seq x y z
N PRO A 1 -5.34 -0.36 -4.11
CA PRO A 1 -5.65 -1.53 -4.96
C PRO A 1 -4.40 -2.39 -5.10
N ARG A 2 -4.54 -3.69 -5.39
CA ARG A 2 -3.38 -4.55 -5.72
C ARG A 2 -3.07 -4.46 -7.21
N ASP A 3 -2.91 -3.23 -7.68
CA ASP A 3 -2.80 -2.88 -9.10
C ASP A 3 -1.37 -2.52 -9.51
N LYS A 4 -0.39 -3.04 -8.76
CA LYS A 4 1.05 -2.80 -8.96
C LYS A 4 1.51 -1.37 -8.69
N ASP A 5 0.64 -0.50 -8.15
CA ASP A 5 1.04 0.78 -7.56
C ASP A 5 1.12 0.62 -6.04
N PRO A 6 2.32 0.69 -5.44
CA PRO A 6 2.51 0.44 -4.02
C PRO A 6 2.00 1.57 -3.12
N ARG A 7 1.60 2.72 -3.69
CA ARG A 7 1.03 3.83 -2.92
C ARG A 7 -0.30 3.42 -2.28
N ALA A 8 -0.52 3.93 -1.07
CA ALA A 8 -1.82 3.80 -0.43
C ALA A 8 -2.87 4.45 -1.32
N CYS A 9 -4.06 3.86 -1.35
CA CYS A 9 -5.11 4.32 -2.22
C CYS A 9 -6.45 4.23 -1.53
N TYR A 10 -7.22 5.28 -1.73
CA TYR A 10 -8.60 5.38 -1.31
C TYR A 10 -9.38 6.07 -2.43
N VAL A 11 -10.70 6.14 -2.27
CA VAL A 11 -11.59 6.77 -3.23
C VAL A 11 -12.37 7.91 -2.58
N PHE A 12 -12.53 9.00 -3.32
CA PHE A 12 -13.61 9.96 -3.07
C PHE A 12 -14.77 9.63 -4.00
N ILE A 13 -15.97 9.59 -3.43
CA ILE A 13 -17.20 9.35 -4.17
C ILE A 13 -18.09 10.55 -3.91
N ALA A 14 -18.45 11.26 -4.98
CA ALA A 14 -19.34 12.41 -4.92
C ALA A 14 -20.18 12.47 -6.20
N ASP A 15 -21.48 12.73 -6.04
CA ASP A 15 -22.47 12.69 -7.12
C ASP A 15 -22.36 11.39 -7.96
N GLU A 16 -22.01 11.51 -9.24
CA GLU A 16 -21.78 10.42 -10.19
C GLU A 16 -20.29 10.22 -10.54
N LYS A 17 -19.38 10.73 -9.70
CA LYS A 17 -17.93 10.65 -9.91
C LYS A 17 -17.25 9.82 -8.84
N ILE A 18 -16.28 9.04 -9.30
CA ILE A 18 -15.34 8.30 -8.45
C ILE A 18 -13.94 8.81 -8.78
N GLU A 19 -13.25 9.32 -7.76
CA GLU A 19 -11.86 9.74 -7.87
C GLU A 19 -10.96 8.82 -7.07
N PHE A 20 -9.94 8.25 -7.72
CA PHE A 20 -8.92 7.44 -7.07
C PHE A 20 -7.77 8.32 -6.63
N VAL A 21 -7.53 8.39 -5.32
CA VAL A 21 -6.41 9.16 -4.77
C VAL A 21 -5.27 8.22 -4.39
N ARG A 22 -4.04 8.64 -4.68
CA ARG A 22 -2.81 7.92 -4.33
C ARG A 22 -1.97 8.73 -3.37
N VAL A 23 -1.61 8.13 -2.25
CA VAL A 23 -0.81 8.78 -1.21
C VAL A 23 0.47 8.00 -1.01
N LYS A 24 1.61 8.70 -1.12
CA LYS A 24 2.92 8.14 -0.78
C LYS A 24 3.00 7.91 0.73
N TYR A 25 3.60 6.81 1.13
CA TYR A 25 3.94 6.52 2.52
C TYR A 25 5.30 5.81 2.54
N ASP A 26 5.88 5.73 3.73
CA ASP A 26 7.18 5.11 3.95
C ASP A 26 7.03 3.58 4.04
N ILE A 27 7.17 2.93 2.88
CA ILE A 27 7.10 1.47 2.73
C ILE A 27 8.23 0.82 3.53
N GLU A 28 9.46 1.32 3.42
CA GLU A 28 10.64 0.75 4.06
C GLU A 28 10.51 0.75 5.59
N LYS A 29 10.04 1.87 6.17
CA LYS A 29 9.75 1.95 7.61
C LYS A 29 8.71 0.94 8.06
N THR A 30 7.70 0.67 7.23
CA THR A 30 6.68 -0.34 7.53
C THR A 30 7.27 -1.74 7.44
N GLN A 31 8.00 -2.05 6.36
CA GLN A 31 8.68 -3.33 6.18
C GLN A 31 9.65 -3.64 7.33
N LYS A 32 10.43 -2.66 7.79
CA LYS A 32 11.31 -2.79 8.98
C LYS A 32 10.55 -3.20 10.24
N LYS A 33 9.38 -2.61 10.50
CA LYS A 33 8.52 -3.01 11.63
C LYS A 33 7.98 -4.43 11.47
N MET A 34 7.60 -4.81 10.25
CA MET A 34 7.12 -6.16 9.96
C MET A 34 8.22 -7.22 10.12
N HIS A 35 9.45 -6.90 9.70
CA HIS A 35 10.62 -7.75 9.95
C HIS A 35 10.86 -7.93 11.44
N TYR A 36 10.84 -6.84 12.22
CA TYR A 36 11.00 -6.90 13.67
C TYR A 36 9.91 -7.75 14.34
N ALA A 37 8.68 -7.70 13.83
CA ALA A 37 7.56 -8.52 14.30
C ALA A 37 7.58 -9.98 13.81
N GLY A 38 8.60 -10.39 13.04
CA GLY A 38 8.73 -11.76 12.54
C GLY A 38 7.69 -12.17 11.50
N LEU A 39 7.12 -11.22 10.75
CA LEU A 39 6.13 -11.54 9.72
C LEU A 39 6.76 -12.24 8.51
N PRO A 40 6.01 -13.10 7.78
CA PRO A 40 6.52 -13.78 6.59
C PRO A 40 7.05 -12.82 5.53
N LEU A 41 8.23 -13.12 4.97
CA LEU A 41 8.93 -12.28 3.99
C LEU A 41 8.04 -11.90 2.79
N ARG A 42 7.21 -12.85 2.31
CA ARG A 42 6.26 -12.61 1.21
C ARG A 42 5.26 -11.47 1.50
N LEU A 43 4.86 -11.28 2.76
CA LEU A 43 3.95 -10.19 3.15
C LEU A 43 4.66 -8.86 3.26
N ILE A 44 5.98 -8.88 3.49
CA ILE A 44 6.80 -7.68 3.62
C ILE A 44 7.16 -7.15 2.22
N GLU A 45 7.74 -8.01 1.38
CA GLU A 45 8.17 -7.65 0.03
C GLU A 45 7.00 -7.19 -0.85
N ARG A 46 5.79 -7.73 -0.65
CA ARG A 46 4.66 -7.35 -1.51
C ARG A 46 4.26 -5.89 -1.40
N LEU A 47 4.56 -5.21 -0.28
CA LEU A 47 4.23 -3.80 -0.08
C LEU A 47 4.92 -2.90 -1.13
N GLU A 48 6.16 -3.21 -1.49
CA GLU A 48 6.91 -2.45 -2.52
C GLU A 48 6.42 -2.74 -3.94
N ARG A 49 5.83 -3.92 -4.15
CA ARG A 49 5.36 -4.40 -5.46
C ARG A 49 3.92 -4.00 -5.75
N GLY A 50 3.16 -3.56 -4.75
CA GLY A 50 1.74 -3.19 -4.90
C GLY A 50 0.84 -4.38 -5.29
N VAL A 51 1.16 -5.60 -4.82
CA VAL A 51 0.43 -6.85 -5.14
C VAL A 51 0.00 -7.62 -3.91
#